data_AF-A0A966Q010-F1
#
_entry.id   AF-A0A966Q010-F1
#
_cell.length_a   1.000
_cell.length_b   1.000
_cell.length_c   1.000
_cell.angle_alpha   90.00
_cell.angle_beta   90.00
_cell.angle_gamma   90.00
#
_symmetry.space_group_name_H-M   'P 1'
#
loop_
_entity.id
_entity.type
_entity.pdbx_description
1 polymer ?
#
loop_
_entity_poly.entity_id
_entity_poly.type
_entity_poly.pdbx_seq_one_letter_code
_entity_poly.pdbx_strand_id
1 'polypeptide(L)'
;MVATYILIVWLAYYAIEGVQDAHTFHKAYKANDFDNDVLGLDIHVYRVLQRLCLLSSTIMLMVMLDYSYMITLSNILELSVIQPLISNGLYFYTRNKLDSRVYPNRFFTTKLKDDSSALIDVDKFNVRLILFILGSTTYIYFNYFI
;
A
#
# COMPACT_ATOMS: atom_id res chain seq x y z
N MET A 1 -15.04 -0.82 16.29
CA MET A 1 -15.79 -0.44 15.06
C MET A 1 -15.06 0.62 14.25
N VAL A 2 -14.66 1.77 14.83
CA VAL A 2 -13.97 2.84 14.09
C VAL A 2 -12.67 2.35 13.42
N ALA A 3 -11.81 1.64 14.17
CA ALA A 3 -10.57 1.09 13.61
C ALA A 3 -10.79 0.15 12.39
N THR A 4 -11.87 -0.62 12.39
CA THR A 4 -12.26 -1.45 11.24
C THR A 4 -12.61 -0.60 10.01
N TYR A 5 -13.32 0.52 10.19
CA TYR A 5 -13.62 1.44 9.09
C TYR A 5 -12.35 2.11 8.55
N ILE A 6 -11.43 2.50 9.45
CA ILE A 6 -10.12 3.04 9.06
C ILE A 6 -9.37 2.02 8.19
N LEU A 7 -9.30 0.76 8.63
CA LEU A 7 -8.68 -0.31 7.85
C LEU A 7 -9.31 -0.42 6.46
N ILE A 8 -10.64 -0.48 6.35
CA ILE A 8 -11.34 -0.57 5.06
C ILE A 8 -10.98 0.61 4.13
N VAL A 9 -10.95 1.84 4.67
CA VAL A 9 -10.56 3.03 3.90
C VAL A 9 -9.14 2.89 3.36
N TRP A 10 -8.21 2.41 4.18
CA TRP A 10 -6.83 2.19 3.74
C TRP A 10 -6.70 1.08 2.71
N LEU A 11 -7.41 -0.05 2.86
CA LEU A 11 -7.42 -1.13 1.87
C LEU A 11 -7.95 -0.61 0.52
N ALA A 12 -9.03 0.16 0.54
CA ALA A 12 -9.59 0.79 -0.65
C ALA A 12 -8.61 1.80 -1.28
N TYR A 13 -7.94 2.62 -0.46
CA TYR A 13 -6.92 3.56 -0.92
C TYR A 13 -5.75 2.83 -1.61
N TYR A 14 -5.19 1.79 -0.99
CA TYR A 14 -4.11 1.00 -1.58
C TYR A 14 -4.54 0.31 -2.88
N ALA A 15 -5.80 -0.13 -2.95
CA ALA A 15 -6.34 -0.72 -4.17
C ALA A 15 -6.43 0.30 -5.32
N ILE A 16 -6.94 1.50 -5.03
CA ILE A 16 -7.02 2.59 -5.99
C ILE A 16 -5.61 2.99 -6.45
N GLU A 17 -4.67 3.11 -5.52
CA GLU A 17 -3.27 3.46 -5.79
C GLU A 17 -2.63 2.46 -6.76
N GLY A 18 -2.73 1.15 -6.48
CA GLY A 18 -2.17 0.11 -7.33
C GLY A 18 -2.73 0.12 -8.76
N VAL A 19 -4.03 0.34 -8.91
CA VAL A 19 -4.69 0.45 -10.23
C VAL A 19 -4.24 1.72 -10.96
N GLN A 20 -4.19 2.86 -10.26
CA GLN A 20 -3.75 4.12 -10.86
C GLN A 20 -2.31 4.04 -11.34
N ASP A 21 -1.40 3.51 -10.52
CA ASP A 21 0.00 3.37 -10.89
C ASP A 21 0.15 2.48 -12.13
N ALA A 22 -0.62 1.40 -12.22
CA ALA A 22 -0.63 0.55 -13.41
C ALA A 22 -1.06 1.30 -14.67
N HIS A 23 -2.08 2.15 -14.56
CA HIS A 23 -2.55 2.98 -15.67
C HIS A 23 -1.56 4.08 -16.06
N THR A 24 -0.94 4.75 -15.08
CA THR A 24 0.07 5.79 -15.32
C THR A 24 1.26 5.20 -16.05
N PHE A 25 1.82 4.09 -15.55
CA PHE A 25 2.93 3.39 -16.21
C PHE A 25 2.55 2.92 -17.62
N HIS A 26 1.33 2.40 -17.83
CA HIS A 26 0.87 1.98 -19.16
C HIS A 26 0.80 3.12 -20.15
N LYS A 27 0.27 4.28 -19.72
CA LYS A 27 0.18 5.48 -20.56
C LYS A 27 1.57 6.01 -20.90
N ALA A 28 2.45 6.12 -19.90
CA ALA A 28 3.83 6.55 -20.08
C ALA A 28 4.60 5.63 -21.03
N TYR A 29 4.44 4.31 -20.88
CA TYR A 29 5.03 3.32 -21.80
C TYR A 29 4.52 3.49 -23.24
N LYS A 30 3.20 3.70 -23.42
CA LYS A 30 2.61 3.91 -24.76
C LYS A 30 3.02 5.24 -25.40
N ALA A 31 3.24 6.28 -24.60
CA ALA A 31 3.63 7.59 -25.08
C ALA A 31 5.12 7.68 -25.46
N ASN A 32 5.93 6.66 -25.11
CA ASN A 32 7.41 6.76 -25.11
C ASN A 32 7.94 7.98 -24.34
N ASP A 33 7.09 8.53 -23.48
CA ASP A 33 7.32 9.74 -22.73
C ASP A 33 6.97 9.41 -21.28
N PHE A 34 8.01 9.09 -20.53
CA PHE A 34 7.89 8.81 -19.11
C PHE A 34 7.99 10.14 -18.37
N ASP A 35 7.06 11.05 -18.68
CA ASP A 35 6.95 12.31 -17.97
C ASP A 35 6.36 11.99 -16.60
N ASN A 36 7.25 11.88 -15.62
CA ASN A 36 6.92 11.61 -14.22
C ASN A 36 6.26 12.82 -13.56
N ASP A 37 6.10 13.93 -14.27
CA ASP A 37 5.54 15.15 -13.71
C ASP A 37 4.01 15.16 -13.80
N VAL A 38 3.38 15.02 -12.65
CA VAL A 38 1.95 15.35 -12.48
C VAL A 38 1.88 16.76 -11.93
N LEU A 39 1.40 17.71 -12.73
CA LEU A 39 1.30 19.13 -12.36
C LEU A 39 2.67 19.80 -12.06
N GLY A 40 3.74 19.35 -12.72
CA GLY A 40 5.11 19.86 -12.49
C GLY A 40 5.75 19.37 -11.20
N LEU A 41 5.21 18.30 -10.62
CA LEU A 41 5.79 17.59 -9.47
C LEU A 41 5.99 16.12 -9.83
N ASP A 42 7.13 15.58 -9.43
CA ASP A 42 7.42 14.16 -9.50
C ASP A 42 6.29 13.35 -8.84
N ILE A 43 5.71 12.42 -9.61
CA ILE A 43 4.60 11.56 -9.20
C ILE A 43 4.91 10.82 -7.89
N HIS A 44 6.15 10.42 -7.65
CA HIS A 44 6.57 9.75 -6.41
C HIS A 44 6.45 10.69 -5.21
N VAL A 45 6.83 11.96 -5.36
CA VAL A 45 6.69 12.97 -4.32
C VAL A 45 5.22 13.22 -4.01
N TYR A 46 4.39 13.36 -5.05
CA TYR A 46 2.94 13.50 -4.89
C TYR A 46 2.33 12.30 -4.13
N ARG A 47 2.71 11.07 -4.48
CA ARG A 47 2.26 9.85 -3.80
C ARG A 47 2.70 9.79 -2.33
N VAL A 48 3.95 10.16 -2.04
CA VAL A 48 4.46 10.23 -0.66
C VAL A 48 3.65 11.23 0.15
N LEU A 49 3.37 12.41 -0.40
CA LEU A 49 2.53 13.42 0.26
C LEU A 49 1.11 12.91 0.52
N GLN A 50 0.47 12.24 -0.44
CA GLN A 50 -0.85 11.63 -0.25
C GLN A 50 -0.85 10.62 0.92
N ARG A 51 0.14 9.73 0.96
CA ARG A 51 0.29 8.73 2.04
C ARG A 51 0.51 9.39 3.40
N LEU A 52 1.35 10.42 3.46
CA LEU A 52 1.60 11.18 4.69
C LEU A 52 0.33 11.89 5.18
N CYS A 53 -0.43 12.53 4.29
CA CYS A 53 -1.70 13.16 4.66
C CYS A 53 -2.72 12.13 5.20
N LEU A 54 -2.81 10.96 4.58
CA LEU A 54 -3.71 9.89 5.04
C LEU A 54 -3.26 9.31 6.39
N LEU A 55 -1.95 9.14 6.59
CA LEU A 55 -1.38 8.71 7.87
C LEU A 55 -1.63 9.74 8.98
N SER A 56 -1.31 11.01 8.74
CA SER A 56 -1.52 12.09 9.70
C SER A 56 -2.99 12.24 10.09
N SER A 57 -3.91 12.18 9.13
CA SER A 57 -5.35 12.25 9.42
C SER A 57 -5.84 11.02 10.20
N THR A 58 -5.31 9.82 9.91
CA THR A 58 -5.62 8.61 10.68
C THR A 58 -5.15 8.71 12.13
N ILE A 59 -3.91 9.16 12.35
CA ILE A 59 -3.38 9.37 13.70
C ILE A 59 -4.20 10.42 14.45
N MET A 60 -4.51 11.54 13.81
CA MET A 60 -5.32 12.59 14.42
C MET A 60 -6.70 12.07 14.83
N LEU A 61 -7.37 11.32 13.96
CA LEU A 61 -8.68 10.72 14.25
C LEU A 61 -8.61 9.75 15.44
N MET A 62 -7.58 8.90 15.51
CA MET A 62 -7.40 7.97 16.63
C MET A 62 -7.16 8.71 17.95
N VAL A 63 -6.36 9.78 17.93
CA VAL A 63 -6.13 10.63 19.11
C VAL A 63 -7.42 11.30 19.57
N MET A 64 -8.22 11.87 18.65
CA MET A 64 -9.49 12.53 19.00
C MET A 64 -10.54 11.58 19.57
N LEU A 65 -10.43 10.28 19.31
CA LEU A 65 -11.34 9.25 19.79
C LEU A 65 -10.81 8.53 21.04
N ASP A 66 -9.77 9.06 21.68
CA ASP A 66 -9.10 8.50 22.86
C ASP A 66 -8.72 7.01 22.69
N TYR A 67 -8.34 6.61 21.47
CA TYR A 67 -7.86 5.26 21.23
C TYR A 67 -6.53 5.01 21.95
N SER A 68 -6.40 3.83 22.57
CA SER A 68 -5.14 3.40 23.18
C SER A 68 -3.98 3.47 22.18
N TYR A 69 -2.86 4.05 22.60
CA TYR A 69 -1.63 4.15 21.80
C TYR A 69 -1.19 2.80 21.22
N MET A 70 -1.39 1.71 21.97
CA MET A 70 -1.06 0.36 21.52
C MET A 70 -1.94 -0.10 20.35
N ILE A 71 -3.23 0.23 20.36
CA ILE A 71 -4.17 -0.09 19.28
C ILE A 71 -3.83 0.74 18.03
N THR A 72 -3.47 2.00 18.22
CA THR A 72 -3.02 2.89 17.13
C THR A 72 -1.74 2.37 16.48
N LEU A 73 -0.73 2.02 17.28
CA LEU A 73 0.54 1.49 16.78
C LEU A 73 0.35 0.16 16.03
N SER A 74 -0.48 -0.74 16.57
CA SER A 74 -0.80 -2.02 15.93
C SER A 74 -1.46 -1.83 14.56
N ASN A 75 -2.43 -0.91 14.45
CA ASN A 75 -3.06 -0.59 13.16
C ASN A 75 -2.05 -0.03 12.15
N ILE A 76 -1.18 0.89 12.56
CA ILE A 76 -0.16 1.47 11.66
C ILE A 76 0.77 0.39 11.12
N LEU A 77 1.18 -0.56 11.98
CA LEU A 77 2.03 -1.68 11.57
C LEU A 77 1.32 -2.60 10.57
N GLU A 78 0.07 -2.98 10.83
CA GLU A 78 -0.73 -3.77 9.88
C GLU A 78 -0.87 -3.07 8.52
N LEU A 79 -1.16 -1.77 8.53
CA LEU A 79 -1.33 -0.95 7.33
C LEU A 79 -0.04 -0.86 6.50
N SER A 80 1.09 -0.61 7.17
CA SER A 80 2.41 -0.52 6.54
C SER A 80 2.83 -1.83 5.86
N VAL A 81 2.32 -2.94 6.37
CA VAL A 81 2.65 -4.28 5.92
C VAL A 81 1.74 -4.77 4.80
N ILE A 82 0.45 -4.41 4.84
CA ILE A 82 -0.53 -4.82 3.82
C ILE A 82 -0.49 -3.92 2.58
N GLN A 83 0.00 -2.68 2.71
CA GLN A 83 0.13 -1.73 1.62
C GLN A 83 0.85 -2.30 0.38
N PRO A 84 2.04 -2.90 0.51
CA PRO A 84 2.77 -3.42 -0.65
C PRO A 84 2.08 -4.65 -1.24
N LEU A 85 1.28 -5.37 -0.45
CA LEU A 85 0.54 -6.53 -0.93
C LEU A 85 -0.60 -6.13 -1.85
N ILE A 86 -1.42 -5.19 -1.38
CA ILE A 86 -2.61 -4.76 -2.11
C ILE A 86 -2.22 -3.85 -3.27
N SER A 87 -1.40 -2.84 -3.02
CA SER A 87 -1.01 -1.86 -4.03
C SER A 87 -0.20 -2.53 -5.15
N ASN A 88 0.86 -3.29 -4.82
CA ASN A 88 1.66 -3.95 -5.85
C ASN A 88 0.90 -5.12 -6.49
N GLY A 89 0.11 -5.87 -5.72
CA GLY A 89 -0.73 -6.95 -6.26
C GLY A 89 -1.71 -6.44 -7.32
N LEU A 90 -2.45 -5.38 -7.02
CA LEU A 90 -3.38 -4.77 -7.98
C LEU A 90 -2.66 -4.07 -9.13
N TYR A 91 -1.47 -3.50 -8.89
CA TYR A 91 -0.62 -3.00 -9.95
C TYR A 91 -0.28 -4.09 -10.97
N PHE A 92 0.25 -5.23 -10.54
CA PHE A 92 0.62 -6.32 -11.45
C PHE A 92 -0.59 -6.96 -12.13
N TYR A 93 -1.68 -7.16 -11.39
CA TYR A 93 -2.93 -7.64 -11.97
C TYR A 93 -3.43 -6.72 -13.09
N THR A 94 -3.44 -5.41 -12.84
CA THR A 94 -3.91 -4.40 -13.80
C THR A 94 -2.96 -4.28 -14.98
N ARG A 95 -1.64 -4.26 -14.77
CA ARG A 95 -0.64 -4.26 -15.86
C ARG A 95 -0.79 -5.51 -16.73
N ASN A 96 -0.90 -6.70 -16.15
CA ASN A 96 -1.11 -7.92 -16.95
C ASN A 96 -2.37 -7.82 -17.82
N LYS A 97 -3.45 -7.22 -17.31
CA LYS A 97 -4.67 -7.00 -18.08
C LYS A 97 -4.49 -5.94 -19.19
N LEU A 98 -3.67 -4.93 -18.97
CA LEU A 98 -3.41 -3.84 -19.92
C LEU A 98 -2.38 -4.21 -21.01
N ASP A 99 -1.33 -4.96 -20.68
CA ASP A 99 -0.23 -5.34 -21.56
C ASP A 99 0.46 -6.66 -21.17
N SER A 100 -0.30 -7.76 -21.19
CA SER A 100 0.17 -9.13 -20.86
C SER A 100 1.43 -9.60 -21.58
N ARG A 101 1.73 -9.06 -22.77
CA ARG A 101 2.93 -9.40 -23.56
C ARG A 101 4.22 -8.79 -23.00
N VAL A 102 4.13 -7.61 -22.40
CA VAL A 102 5.26 -6.85 -21.86
C VAL A 102 5.46 -7.17 -20.38
N TYR A 103 4.36 -7.47 -19.68
CA TYR A 103 4.35 -7.80 -18.25
C TYR A 103 3.79 -9.22 -18.01
N PRO A 104 4.62 -10.28 -18.15
CA PRO A 104 4.19 -11.63 -17.83
C PRO A 104 3.85 -11.72 -16.33
N ASN A 105 2.79 -12.48 -15.99
CA ASN A 105 2.22 -12.71 -14.64
C ASN A 105 3.26 -13.08 -13.58
N ARG A 106 4.05 -12.12 -13.12
CA ARG A 106 4.99 -12.29 -12.03
C ARG A 106 4.54 -11.29 -10.97
N PHE A 107 4.00 -11.82 -9.89
CA PHE A 107 3.70 -11.06 -8.67
C PHE A 107 4.94 -10.95 -7.78
N PHE A 108 5.83 -11.94 -7.89
CA PHE A 108 7.00 -12.12 -7.05
C PHE A 108 8.29 -11.99 -7.85
N THR A 109 9.34 -11.51 -7.19
CA THR A 109 10.71 -11.51 -7.69
C THR A 109 11.66 -11.97 -6.59
N THR A 110 12.79 -12.54 -6.98
CA THR A 110 13.93 -12.79 -6.11
C THR A 110 15.01 -11.70 -6.24
N LYS A 111 14.79 -10.69 -7.10
CA LYS A 111 15.72 -9.57 -7.33
C LYS A 111 15.18 -8.28 -6.73
N LEU A 112 15.98 -7.65 -5.88
CA LEU A 112 15.74 -6.30 -5.35
C LEU A 112 15.52 -5.33 -6.50
N LYS A 113 14.39 -4.63 -6.48
CA LYS A 113 14.17 -3.39 -7.22
C LYS A 113 13.64 -2.36 -6.22
N ASP A 114 14.20 -1.17 -6.26
CA ASP A 114 13.91 -0.10 -5.28
C ASP A 114 12.71 0.79 -5.67
N ASP A 115 12.03 0.48 -6.79
CA ASP A 115 10.90 1.27 -7.27
C ASP A 115 9.58 0.95 -6.57
N SER A 116 8.68 1.95 -6.53
CA SER A 116 7.32 1.84 -5.98
C SER A 116 6.45 0.82 -6.72
N SER A 117 6.84 0.43 -7.94
CA SER A 117 6.24 -0.64 -8.75
C SER A 117 7.06 -1.95 -8.74
N ALA A 118 7.94 -2.14 -7.76
CA ALA A 118 8.77 -3.33 -7.67
C ALA A 118 7.93 -4.58 -7.37
N LEU A 119 8.33 -5.68 -8.02
CA LEU A 119 7.82 -7.01 -7.73
C LEU A 119 7.96 -7.30 -6.24
N ILE A 120 7.01 -8.05 -5.67
CA ILE A 120 7.05 -8.39 -4.26
C ILE A 120 8.25 -9.32 -4.04
N ASP A 121 9.24 -8.83 -3.30
CA ASP A 121 10.37 -9.61 -2.83
C ASP A 121 9.86 -10.69 -1.86
N VAL A 122 10.14 -11.96 -2.15
CA VAL A 122 9.62 -13.11 -1.41
C VAL A 122 10.09 -13.11 0.06
N ASP A 123 11.34 -12.74 0.31
CA ASP A 123 11.90 -12.76 1.67
C ASP A 123 11.29 -11.62 2.50
N LYS A 124 11.19 -10.43 1.91
CA LYS A 124 10.49 -9.30 2.54
C LYS A 124 8.99 -9.57 2.69
N PHE A 125 8.39 -10.31 1.77
CA PHE A 125 6.99 -10.71 1.85
C PHE A 125 6.73 -11.62 3.04
N ASN A 126 7.58 -12.62 3.29
CA ASN A 126 7.43 -13.49 4.46
C ASN A 126 7.55 -12.69 5.76
N VAL A 127 8.55 -11.80 5.87
CA VAL A 127 8.69 -10.91 7.03
C VAL A 127 7.47 -10.01 7.20
N ARG A 128 6.97 -9.42 6.11
CA ARG A 128 5.75 -8.61 6.10
C ARG A 128 4.56 -9.45 6.55
N LEU A 129 4.32 -10.62 5.98
CA LEU A 129 3.20 -11.49 6.35
C LEU A 129 3.24 -11.86 7.84
N ILE A 130 4.42 -12.17 8.39
CA ILE A 130 4.60 -12.43 9.82
C ILE A 130 4.23 -11.20 10.65
N LEU A 131 4.72 -10.01 10.27
CA LEU A 131 4.39 -8.75 10.95
C LEU A 131 2.88 -8.43 10.87
N PHE A 132 2.23 -8.75 9.76
CA PHE A 132 0.78 -8.60 9.60
C PHE A 132 0.04 -9.49 10.60
N ILE A 133 0.36 -10.80 10.62
CA ILE A 133 -0.28 -11.77 11.51
C ILE A 133 -0.07 -11.39 12.98
N LEU A 134 1.15 -10.98 13.36
CA LEU A 134 1.46 -10.51 14.71
C LEU A 134 0.68 -9.23 15.05
N GLY A 135 0.61 -8.27 14.13
CA GLY A 135 -0.20 -7.06 14.27
C GLY A 135 -1.68 -7.35 14.46
N SER A 136 -2.26 -8.22 13.62
CA SER A 136 -3.67 -8.62 13.72
C SER A 136 -3.99 -9.34 15.03
N THR A 137 -3.12 -10.26 15.43
CA THR A 137 -3.29 -11.00 16.69
C THR A 137 -3.23 -10.06 17.89
N THR A 138 -2.29 -9.11 17.86
CA THR A 138 -2.14 -8.08 18.90
C THR A 138 -3.36 -7.16 18.92
N TYR A 139 -3.82 -6.68 17.76
CA TYR A 139 -5.02 -5.85 17.65
C TYR A 139 -6.26 -6.53 18.21
N ILE A 140 -6.48 -7.81 17.86
CA ILE A 140 -7.60 -8.61 18.38
C ILE A 140 -7.46 -8.76 19.90
N TYR A 141 -6.27 -9.13 20.39
CA TYR A 141 -6.04 -9.29 21.82
C TYR A 141 -6.39 -8.00 22.60
N PHE A 142 -5.86 -6.86 22.18
CA PHE A 142 -6.13 -5.58 22.84
C PHE A 142 -7.54 -5.02 22.64
N ASN A 143 -8.29 -5.42 21.60
CA ASN A 143 -9.68 -4.96 21.44
C ASN A 143 -10.70 -5.79 22.21
N TYR A 144 -10.40 -7.07 22.47
CA TYR A 144 -11.37 -8.01 23.04
C TYR A 144 -11.06 -8.44 24.48
N PHE A 145 -9.82 -8.29 24.93
CA PHE A 145 -9.39 -8.81 26.24
C PHE A 145 -8.80 -7.75 27.19
N ILE A 146 -8.58 -6.53 26.72
CA ILE A 146 -8.12 -5.36 27.49
C ILE A 146 -9.11 -4.23 27.25
#